data_AF-A0A0M1VUG1-F1
#
_entry.id   AF-A0A0M1VUG1-F1
#
_cell.length_a   1.000
_cell.length_b   1.000
_cell.length_c   1.000
_cell.angle_alpha   90.00
_cell.angle_beta   90.00
_cell.angle_gamma   90.00
#
_symmetry.space_group_name_H-M   'P 1'
#
loop_
_entity.id
_entity.type
_entity.pdbx_description
1 polymer ?
#
loop_
_entity_poly.entity_id
_entity_poly.type
_entity_poly.pdbx_seq_one_letter_code
_entity_poly.pdbx_strand_id
1 'polypeptide(L)'
;MEVIYLDFTLCELAYKTHEEHLFKREWYVSIDSIKYVEIENRKINFVFKDGEIETFDMDDIRGNNSKYLINYAEVLEIIKLHRLKVKM
;
A
#
# COMPACT_ATOMS: atom_id res chain seq x y z
N MET A 1 -11.40 10.78 -14.05
CA MET A 1 -10.43 9.73 -13.70
C MET A 1 -10.40 9.69 -12.19
N GLU A 2 -10.93 8.61 -11.60
CA GLU A 2 -10.94 8.46 -10.14
C GLU A 2 -9.61 7.87 -9.70
N VAL A 3 -9.01 8.47 -8.67
CA VAL A 3 -7.69 8.10 -8.17
C VAL A 3 -7.76 7.78 -6.68
N ILE A 4 -6.96 6.80 -6.25
CA ILE A 4 -6.67 6.54 -4.85
C ILE A 4 -5.36 7.24 -4.51
N TYR A 5 -5.39 8.06 -3.47
CA TYR A 5 -4.19 8.65 -2.88
C TYR A 5 -3.66 7.70 -1.79
N LEU A 6 -2.38 7.33 -1.91
CA LEU A 6 -1.66 6.49 -0.97
C LEU A 6 -0.56 7.32 -0.31
N ASP A 7 -0.71 7.60 0.99
CA ASP A 7 0.32 8.20 1.83
C ASP A 7 1.01 7.08 2.62
N PHE A 8 2.31 6.92 2.44
CA PHE A 8 3.03 5.81 3.05
C PHE A 8 4.45 6.18 3.50
N THR A 9 4.94 5.44 4.49
CA THR A 9 6.34 5.49 4.91
C THR A 9 7.05 4.26 4.36
N LEU A 10 8.10 4.48 3.57
CA LEU A 10 9.06 3.44 3.20
C LEU A 10 10.14 3.36 4.28
N CYS A 11 10.32 2.18 4.85
CA CYS A 11 11.41 1.88 5.76
C CYS A 11 12.48 1.08 5.01
N GLU A 12 13.69 1.63 4.95
CA GLU A 12 14.88 0.95 4.43
C GLU A 12 15.85 0.68 5.57
N LEU A 13 16.41 -0.53 5.62
CA LEU A 13 17.45 -0.87 6.60
C LEU A 13 18.83 -0.61 5.98
N ALA A 14 19.62 0.24 6.61
CA ALA A 14 21.01 0.44 6.21
C ALA A 14 21.80 -0.86 6.47
N TYR A 15 22.21 -1.53 5.39
CA TYR A 15 22.82 -2.86 5.42
C TYR A 15 24.04 -2.98 6.35
N LYS A 16 24.75 -1.88 6.62
CA LYS A 16 25.95 -1.87 7.47
C LYS A 16 25.68 -1.48 8.93
N THR A 17 24.76 -0.54 9.17
CA THR A 17 24.52 0.01 10.51
C THR A 17 23.28 -0.57 11.18
N HIS A 18 22.43 -1.29 10.43
CA HIS A 18 21.10 -1.74 10.85
C HIS A 18 20.21 -0.58 11.33
N GLU A 19 20.52 0.65 10.91
CA GLU A 19 19.69 1.81 11.17
C GLU A 19 18.50 1.82 10.21
N GLU A 20 17.34 2.19 10.75
CA GLU A 20 16.12 2.39 9.99
C GLU A 20 16.11 3.80 9.39
N HIS A 21 15.94 3.89 8.07
CA HIS A 21 15.68 5.14 7.38
C HIS A 21 14.22 5.19 6.93
N LEU A 22 13.49 6.18 7.42
CA LEU A 22 12.08 6.37 7.13
C LEU A 22 11.90 7.47 6.09
N PHE A 23 11.29 7.12 4.96
CA PHE A 23 11.01 8.04 3.86
C PHE A 23 9.50 8.17 3.68
N LYS A 24 8.96 9.37 3.89
CA LYS A 24 7.58 9.68 3.53
C LYS A 24 7.45 9.75 2.01
N ARG A 25 6.44 9.08 1.47
CA ARG A 25 6.17 8.96 0.05
C ARG A 25 4.68 9.09 -0.19
N GLU A 26 4.37 9.65 -1.34
CA GLU A 26 2.99 9.79 -1.81
C GLU A 26 2.88 9.10 -3.16
N TRP A 27 1.76 8.42 -3.40
CA TRP A 27 1.47 7.81 -4.68
C TRP A 27 -0.02 7.93 -5.04
N TYR A 28 -0.28 8.23 -6.32
CA TYR A 28 -1.62 8.31 -6.89
C TYR A 28 -1.82 7.15 -7.84
N VAL A 29 -2.87 6.37 -7.58
CA VAL A 29 -3.21 5.17 -8.35
C VAL A 29 -4.55 5.37 -9.03
N SER A 30 -4.64 5.12 -10.34
CA SER A 30 -5.92 5.11 -11.05
C SER A 30 -6.76 3.91 -10.58
N ILE A 31 -8.01 4.13 -10.20
CA ILE A 31 -8.92 3.03 -9.81
C ILE A 31 -9.10 2.05 -10.98
N ASP A 32 -9.13 2.58 -12.20
CA ASP A 32 -9.29 1.78 -13.41
C ASP A 32 -8.09 0.88 -13.72
N SER A 33 -6.91 1.12 -13.14
CA SER A 33 -5.76 0.21 -13.31
C SER A 33 -5.80 -0.98 -12.34
N ILE A 34 -6.61 -0.91 -11.28
CA ILE A 34 -6.70 -1.96 -10.26
C ILE A 34 -7.60 -3.09 -10.77
N LYS A 35 -7.11 -4.32 -10.69
CA LYS A 35 -7.87 -5.52 -11.00
C LYS A 35 -8.68 -5.97 -9.78
N TYR A 36 -8.04 -6.01 -8.62
CA TYR A 36 -8.65 -6.26 -7.32
C TYR A 36 -7.67 -5.88 -6.19
N VAL A 37 -8.16 -5.85 -4.96
CA VAL A 37 -7.35 -5.68 -3.75
C VAL A 37 -7.38 -6.98 -2.95
N GLU A 38 -6.25 -7.40 -2.38
CA GLU A 38 -6.18 -8.51 -1.42
C GLU A 38 -5.77 -7.98 -0.04
N ILE A 39 -6.44 -8.46 1.00
CA ILE A 39 -6.12 -8.15 2.39
C ILE A 39 -5.77 -9.46 3.08
N GLU A 40 -4.50 -9.66 3.38
CA GLU A 40 -4.01 -10.87 4.03
C GLU A 40 -2.84 -10.54 4.95
N ASN A 41 -2.71 -11.21 6.08
CA ASN A 41 -1.54 -11.10 6.98
C ASN A 41 -1.18 -9.64 7.36
N ARG A 42 -2.21 -8.82 7.65
CA ARG A 42 -2.07 -7.38 7.97
C ARG A 42 -1.45 -6.53 6.85
N LYS A 43 -1.56 -6.98 5.61
CA LYS A 43 -1.10 -6.28 4.42
C LYS A 43 -2.26 -6.05 3.47
N ILE A 44 -2.20 -4.92 2.77
CA ILE A 44 -3.05 -4.61 1.63
C ILE A 44 -2.22 -4.74 0.35
N ASN A 45 -2.70 -5.53 -0.59
CA ASN A 45 -2.09 -5.75 -1.89
C ASN A 45 -2.98 -5.17 -2.98
N PHE A 46 -2.45 -4.22 -3.74
CA PHE A 46 -3.06 -3.73 -4.97
C PHE A 46 -2.58 -4.59 -6.12
N VAL A 47 -3.48 -5.39 -6.69
CA VAL A 47 -3.18 -6.19 -7.88
C VAL A 47 -3.69 -5.45 -9.10
N PHE A 48 -2.76 -5.06 -9.97
CA PHE A 48 -3.04 -4.28 -11.16
C PHE A 48 -3.42 -5.16 -12.35
N LYS A 49 -4.04 -4.56 -13.36
CA LYS A 49 -4.48 -5.27 -14.58
C LYS A 49 -3.33 -5.78 -15.44
N ASP A 50 -2.17 -5.15 -15.37
CA ASP A 50 -0.92 -5.57 -16.01
C ASP A 50 -0.20 -6.71 -15.26
N GLY A 51 -0.64 -7.05 -14.05
CA GLY A 51 -0.07 -8.10 -13.22
C GLY A 51 0.94 -7.61 -12.20
N GLU A 52 1.26 -6.31 -12.15
CA GLU A 52 2.04 -5.75 -11.06
C GLU A 52 1.27 -5.85 -9.74
N ILE A 53 2.02 -6.02 -8.65
CA ILE A 53 1.49 -6.10 -7.30
C ILE A 53 2.25 -5.09 -6.46
N GLU A 54 1.50 -4.18 -5.84
CA GLU A 54 2.05 -3.34 -4.79
C GLU A 54 1.48 -3.76 -3.43
N THR A 55 2.38 -3.95 -2.48
CA THR A 55 2.06 -4.35 -1.11
C THR A 55 2.36 -3.24 -0.12
N PHE A 56 1.44 -3.02 0.82
CA PHE A 56 1.64 -2.16 1.98
C PHE A 56 1.26 -2.88 3.28
N ASP A 57 2.02 -2.63 4.34
CA ASP A 57 1.68 -2.99 5.70
C ASP A 57 0.59 -2.04 6.24
N MET A 58 -0.39 -2.60 6.95
CA MET A 58 -1.49 -1.84 7.59
C MET A 58 -1.12 -1.25 8.95
N ASP A 59 -0.07 -1.79 9.57
CA ASP A 59 0.50 -1.37 10.85
C ASP A 59 1.93 -0.86 10.60
N ASP A 60 2.49 -0.01 11.48
CA ASP A 60 3.91 0.43 11.45
C ASP A 60 4.84 -0.75 11.80
N ILE A 61 4.86 -1.75 10.94
CA ILE A 61 5.73 -2.92 11.00
C ILE A 61 6.99 -2.57 10.22
N ARG A 62 8.06 -2.30 10.96
CA ARG A 62 9.33 -1.89 10.39
C ARG A 62 10.16 -3.10 9.99
N GLY A 63 10.82 -2.96 8.85
CA GLY A 63 11.62 -4.00 8.23
C GLY A 63 12.22 -3.52 6.93
N ASN A 64 13.14 -4.31 6.37
CA ASN A 64 13.82 -3.94 5.14
C ASN A 64 12.81 -3.82 3.98
N ASN A 65 12.73 -2.64 3.36
CA ASN A 65 11.82 -2.31 2.26
C ASN A 65 10.33 -2.49 2.61
N SER A 66 9.96 -2.29 3.88
CA SER A 66 8.55 -2.27 4.30
C SER A 66 7.91 -0.94 3.91
N LYS A 67 6.65 -0.99 3.45
CA LYS A 67 5.87 0.18 3.05
C LYS A 67 4.65 0.26 3.95
N TYR A 68 4.64 1.16 4.91
CA TYR A 68 3.54 1.34 5.84
C TYR A 68 2.55 2.38 5.31
N LEU A 69 1.29 1.98 5.06
CA LEU A 69 0.25 2.87 4.55
C LEU A 69 -0.38 3.69 5.69
N ILE A 70 -0.07 4.99 5.74
CA ILE A 70 -0.50 5.92 6.77
C ILE A 70 -2.01 6.15 6.70
N ASN A 71 -2.54 6.35 5.50
CA ASN A 71 -3.96 6.66 5.28
C ASN A 71 -4.80 5.40 4.98
N TYR A 72 -4.45 4.25 5.55
CA TYR A 72 -5.14 2.97 5.31
C TYR A 72 -6.66 3.05 5.47
N ALA A 73 -7.16 3.72 6.51
CA ALA A 73 -8.60 3.84 6.75
C ALA A 73 -9.33 4.56 5.60
N GLU A 74 -8.74 5.64 5.08
CA GLU A 74 -9.29 6.41 3.96
C GLU A 74 -9.28 5.58 2.67
N VAL A 75 -8.15 4.91 2.42
CA VAL A 75 -7.98 4.01 1.27
C VAL A 75 -9.02 2.89 1.29
N LEU A 76 -9.28 2.30 2.45
CA LEU A 76 -10.28 1.26 2.62
C LEU A 76 -11.70 1.77 2.32
N GLU A 77 -12.04 3.00 2.74
CA GLU A 77 -13.33 3.61 2.41
C GLU A 77 -13.46 3.90 0.91
N ILE A 78 -12.40 4.36 0.25
CA ILE A 78 -12.38 4.54 -1.21
C ILE A 78 -12.62 3.20 -1.93
N ILE A 79 -11.95 2.13 -1.50
CA ILE A 79 -12.12 0.77 -2.05
C ILE A 79 -13.59 0.32 -1.93
N LYS A 80 -14.23 0.55 -0.77
CA LYS A 80 -15.64 0.23 -0.53
C LYS A 80 -16.58 1.07 -1.40
N LEU A 81 -16.36 2.38 -1.46
CA LEU A 81 -17.17 3.33 -2.24
C LEU A 81 -17.19 2.96 -3.72
N HIS A 82 -16.03 2.60 -4.28
CA HIS A 82 -15.88 2.23 -5.69
C HIS A 82 -16.16 0.75 -5.95
N ARG A 83 -16.59 0.00 -4.93
CA ARG A 83 -16.92 -1.44 -5.01
C ARG A 83 -15.80 -2.26 -5.65
N LEU A 84 -14.55 -1.88 -5.37
CA LEU A 84 -13.40 -2.65 -5.83
C LEU A 84 -13.48 -4.06 -5.24
N LYS A 85 -13.18 -5.07 -6.06
CA LYS A 85 -13.19 -6.45 -5.61
C LYS A 85 -12.13 -6.61 -4.52
N VAL A 86 -12.54 -7.01 -3.32
CA VAL A 86 -11.65 -7.36 -2.21
C VAL A 86 -11.61 -8.87 -2.05
N LYS A 87 -10.41 -9.44 -1.98
CA LYS A 87 -10.20 -10.81 -1.50
C LYS A 87 -9.61 -10.77 -0.10
N MET A 88 -10.09 -11.67 0.74
CA MET A 88 -9.61 -11.90 2.10
C MET A 88 -8.88 -13.23 2.18
#